data_AF-A0A7M1KLR8-F1
#
_entry.id   AF-A0A7M1KLR8-F1
#
_cell.length_a   1.000
_cell.length_b   1.000
_cell.length_c   1.000
_cell.angle_alpha   90.00
_cell.angle_beta   90.00
_cell.angle_gamma   90.00
#
_symmetry.space_group_name_H-M   'P 1'
#
loop_
_entity.id
_entity.type
_entity.pdbx_description
1 polymer ?
#
loop_
_entity_poly.entity_id
_entity_poly.type
_entity_poly.pdbx_seq_one_letter_code
_entity_poly.pdbx_strand_id
1 'polypeptide(L)'
;MPFEIDSHIEAERAQLFGHPLFANIRTVEDVRTLMEFHVFAVWDFMTLLKRIQRDLTCVELPWVPPVHITAARLINEIVVGEETDEHPGGGFISHLDLYLTAMDEIGADSSVFRRFLAAIQAKVPLAKALNDRDIPLAAKVFMCQTLDVAQHGSTEAVLAYFFFGREDIIPDMFGRLLSQWSVSETEVPMLTYYLKRHIEMDGDEHGPAAKRIIGEIVTTPEQHQHMIDSAKTAINSRIDLWDGVHHFLQEKAQHTTERPVRRVAHSF
;
A
#
# COMPACT_ATOMS: atom_id res chain seq x y z
N MET A 1 -8.90 2.65 -30.17
CA MET A 1 -9.86 2.14 -29.18
C MET A 1 -9.37 2.55 -27.81
N PRO A 2 -10.24 2.87 -26.84
CA PRO A 2 -9.80 3.04 -25.46
C PRO A 2 -9.02 1.79 -25.04
N PHE A 3 -7.94 1.98 -24.27
CA PHE A 3 -7.18 0.89 -23.71
C PHE A 3 -8.00 0.25 -22.59
N GLU A 4 -8.56 -0.94 -22.85
CA GLU A 4 -9.50 -1.66 -21.96
C GLU A 4 -8.76 -2.63 -21.04
N ILE A 5 -7.95 -2.10 -20.12
CA ILE A 5 -7.13 -2.90 -19.21
C ILE A 5 -7.95 -3.70 -18.18
N ASP A 6 -9.11 -3.17 -17.74
CA ASP A 6 -9.90 -3.76 -16.67
C ASP A 6 -10.24 -5.23 -16.97
N SER A 7 -10.64 -5.52 -18.22
CA SER A 7 -10.95 -6.88 -18.68
C SER A 7 -9.76 -7.86 -18.61
N HIS A 8 -8.53 -7.33 -18.68
CA HIS A 8 -7.31 -8.14 -18.65
C HIS A 8 -6.85 -8.48 -17.24
N ILE A 9 -7.26 -7.71 -16.23
CA ILE A 9 -6.83 -7.84 -14.83
C ILE A 9 -7.96 -8.28 -13.88
N GLU A 10 -9.14 -8.56 -14.42
CA GLU A 10 -10.33 -8.92 -13.65
C GLU A 10 -10.13 -10.17 -12.78
N ALA A 11 -9.39 -11.16 -13.28
CA ALA A 11 -9.13 -12.40 -12.53
C ALA A 11 -8.29 -12.13 -11.27
N GLU A 12 -7.21 -11.37 -11.42
CA GLU A 12 -6.33 -10.97 -10.34
C GLU A 12 -7.07 -10.06 -9.33
N ARG A 13 -7.93 -9.14 -9.81
CA ARG A 13 -8.78 -8.30 -8.95
C ARG A 13 -9.76 -9.13 -8.12
N ALA A 14 -10.45 -10.06 -8.77
CA ALA A 14 -11.40 -10.93 -8.08
C ALA A 14 -10.71 -11.76 -6.98
N GLN A 15 -9.50 -12.25 -7.24
CA GLN A 15 -8.69 -12.95 -6.24
C GLN A 15 -8.31 -12.03 -5.06
N LEU A 16 -7.81 -10.82 -5.35
CA LEU A 16 -7.44 -9.84 -4.33
C LEU A 16 -8.64 -9.47 -3.44
N PHE A 17 -9.78 -9.18 -4.04
CA PHE A 17 -10.99 -8.76 -3.33
C PHE A 17 -11.68 -9.91 -2.58
N GLY A 18 -11.47 -11.15 -3.02
CA GLY A 18 -11.93 -12.37 -2.35
C GLY A 18 -10.95 -12.92 -1.31
N HIS A 19 -9.88 -12.19 -0.99
CA HIS A 19 -8.79 -12.73 -0.18
C HIS A 19 -9.25 -13.06 1.27
N PRO A 20 -8.91 -14.25 1.82
CA PRO A 20 -9.40 -14.72 3.12
C PRO A 20 -8.90 -13.89 4.32
N LEU A 21 -7.83 -13.10 4.16
CA LEU A 21 -7.29 -12.24 5.21
C LEU A 21 -8.36 -11.36 5.85
N PHE A 22 -9.22 -10.72 5.05
CA PHE A 22 -10.18 -9.71 5.53
C PHE A 22 -11.14 -10.30 6.58
N ALA A 23 -11.63 -11.52 6.36
CA ALA A 23 -12.53 -12.22 7.29
C ALA A 23 -11.79 -12.89 8.48
N ASN A 24 -10.46 -12.93 8.46
CA ASN A 24 -9.64 -13.53 9.52
C ASN A 24 -8.97 -12.51 10.44
N ILE A 25 -9.18 -11.21 10.22
CA ILE A 25 -8.84 -10.15 11.17
C ILE A 25 -10.00 -10.03 12.16
N ARG A 26 -9.82 -10.56 13.38
CA ARG A 26 -10.90 -10.70 14.36
C ARG A 26 -10.68 -9.89 15.63
N THR A 27 -9.45 -9.49 15.88
CA THR A 27 -9.05 -8.80 17.11
C THR A 27 -8.16 -7.60 16.79
N VAL A 28 -8.05 -6.65 17.72
CA VAL A 28 -7.09 -5.54 17.63
C VAL A 28 -5.66 -6.05 17.45
N GLU A 29 -5.32 -7.21 18.02
CA GLU A 29 -4.01 -7.83 17.85
C GLU A 29 -3.74 -8.30 16.41
N ASP A 30 -4.78 -8.77 15.71
CA ASP A 30 -4.68 -9.10 14.29
C ASP A 30 -4.51 -7.83 13.44
N VAL A 31 -5.17 -6.74 13.84
CA VAL A 31 -5.01 -5.42 13.20
C VAL A 31 -3.58 -4.90 13.37
N ARG A 32 -3.00 -4.99 14.58
CA ARG A 32 -1.59 -4.62 14.80
C ARG A 32 -0.66 -5.38 13.87
N THR A 33 -0.87 -6.70 13.78
CA THR A 33 -0.10 -7.58 12.89
C THR A 33 -0.23 -7.15 11.43
N LEU A 34 -1.44 -6.85 10.96
CA LEU A 34 -1.66 -6.29 9.62
C LEU A 34 -0.83 -5.00 9.42
N MET A 35 -0.88 -4.08 10.38
CA MET A 35 -0.20 -2.78 10.28
C MET A 35 1.33 -2.91 10.25
N GLU A 36 1.88 -3.83 11.04
CA GLU A 36 3.33 -4.11 11.09
C GLU A 36 3.90 -4.59 9.75
N PHE A 37 3.09 -5.29 8.95
CA PHE A 37 3.45 -5.67 7.58
C PHE A 37 3.14 -4.54 6.59
N HIS A 38 1.96 -3.94 6.70
CA HIS A 38 1.43 -3.01 5.70
C HIS A 38 2.13 -1.64 5.70
N VAL A 39 2.71 -1.20 6.82
CA VAL A 39 3.43 0.09 6.89
C VAL A 39 4.55 0.23 5.86
N PHE A 40 5.20 -0.88 5.48
CA PHE A 40 6.21 -0.86 4.40
C PHE A 40 5.60 -0.56 3.04
N ALA A 41 4.39 -1.07 2.77
CA ALA A 41 3.64 -0.72 1.58
C ALA A 41 3.22 0.77 1.64
N VAL A 42 2.72 1.26 2.76
CA VAL A 42 2.37 2.70 2.89
C VAL A 42 3.56 3.59 2.52
N TRP A 43 4.77 3.23 2.94
CA TRP A 43 5.98 3.97 2.57
C TRP A 43 6.43 3.78 1.11
N ASP A 44 6.44 2.55 0.59
CA ASP A 44 6.95 2.31 -0.76
C ASP A 44 6.05 2.90 -1.87
N PHE A 45 4.77 3.12 -1.56
CA PHE A 45 3.82 3.85 -2.41
C PHE A 45 4.36 5.22 -2.80
N MET A 46 4.90 5.94 -1.82
CA MET A 46 5.51 7.25 -2.04
C MET A 46 6.65 7.20 -3.04
N THR A 47 7.38 6.08 -3.13
CA THR A 47 8.46 5.94 -4.11
C THR A 47 7.91 5.83 -5.54
N LEU A 48 6.80 5.11 -5.75
CA LEU A 48 6.09 5.10 -7.03
C LEU A 48 5.57 6.49 -7.39
N LEU A 49 4.92 7.16 -6.42
CA LEU A 49 4.39 8.51 -6.62
C LEU A 49 5.49 9.50 -7.00
N LYS A 50 6.65 9.48 -6.32
CA LYS A 50 7.80 10.33 -6.68
C LYS A 50 8.39 10.00 -8.03
N ARG A 51 8.42 8.73 -8.41
CA ARG A 51 8.84 8.34 -9.76
C ARG A 51 7.89 8.94 -10.81
N ILE A 52 6.57 8.82 -10.62
CA ILE A 52 5.59 9.37 -11.56
C ILE A 52 5.61 10.90 -11.56
N GLN A 53 5.77 11.53 -10.40
CA GLN A 53 5.92 12.99 -10.29
C GLN A 53 7.12 13.46 -11.12
N ARG A 54 8.25 12.76 -11.05
CA ARG A 54 9.42 13.09 -11.87
C ARG A 54 9.17 12.88 -13.36
N ASP A 55 8.47 11.80 -13.74
CA ASP A 55 8.21 11.47 -15.14
C ASP A 55 7.16 12.41 -15.78
N LEU A 56 6.13 12.85 -15.03
CA LEU A 56 4.96 13.56 -15.57
C LEU A 56 4.84 15.04 -15.17
N THR A 57 5.63 15.52 -14.21
CA THR A 57 5.64 16.93 -13.77
C THR A 57 7.01 17.59 -14.05
N CYS A 58 7.49 18.43 -13.13
CA CYS A 58 8.85 18.92 -13.13
C CYS A 58 9.31 19.08 -11.66
N VAL A 59 10.31 18.29 -11.27
CA VAL A 59 10.98 18.37 -9.96
C VAL A 59 12.46 18.73 -10.10
N GLU A 60 12.90 19.05 -11.32
CA GLU A 60 14.27 19.35 -11.69
C GLU A 60 14.50 20.86 -11.89
N LEU A 61 15.76 21.30 -11.79
CA LEU A 61 16.17 22.68 -12.04
C LEU A 61 17.13 22.76 -13.25
N PRO A 62 16.96 23.73 -14.17
CA PRO A 62 15.92 24.77 -14.20
C PRO A 62 14.53 24.20 -14.59
N TRP A 63 13.48 24.84 -14.10
CA TRP A 63 12.09 24.43 -14.35
C TRP A 63 11.70 24.57 -15.82
N VAL A 64 10.94 23.59 -16.30
CA VAL A 64 10.27 23.59 -17.61
C VAL A 64 8.81 23.14 -17.45
N PRO A 65 7.89 23.63 -18.29
CA PRO A 65 6.48 23.23 -18.21
C PRO A 65 6.30 21.75 -18.58
N PRO A 66 5.39 21.01 -17.91
CA PRO A 66 5.13 19.60 -18.22
C PRO A 66 4.45 19.45 -19.59
N VAL A 67 4.75 18.33 -20.28
CA VAL A 67 4.18 18.02 -21.60
C VAL A 67 2.68 17.68 -21.50
N HIS A 68 2.30 16.92 -20.48
CA HIS A 68 0.94 16.45 -20.24
C HIS A 68 0.31 17.19 -19.06
N ILE A 69 -0.28 18.37 -19.29
CA ILE A 69 -0.73 19.25 -18.20
C ILE A 69 -1.81 18.62 -17.31
N THR A 70 -2.73 17.84 -17.88
CA THR A 70 -3.79 17.14 -17.14
C THR A 70 -3.19 16.06 -16.23
N ALA A 71 -2.22 15.31 -16.75
CA ALA A 71 -1.49 14.32 -15.95
C ALA A 71 -0.70 14.99 -14.82
N ALA A 72 0.00 16.07 -15.14
CA ALA A 72 0.78 16.81 -14.16
C ALA A 72 -0.10 17.39 -13.05
N ARG A 73 -1.32 17.85 -13.37
CA ARG A 73 -2.29 18.33 -12.39
C ARG A 73 -2.69 17.21 -11.43
N LEU A 74 -3.15 16.07 -11.95
CA LEU A 74 -3.58 14.94 -11.11
C LEU A 74 -2.46 14.48 -10.19
N ILE A 75 -1.25 14.26 -10.74
CA ILE A 75 -0.14 13.77 -9.93
C ILE A 75 0.24 14.76 -8.82
N ASN A 76 0.16 16.06 -9.08
CA ASN A 76 0.38 17.05 -8.03
C ASN A 76 -0.76 17.09 -6.99
N GLU A 77 -2.01 16.82 -7.38
CA GLU A 77 -3.13 16.69 -6.43
C GLU A 77 -2.94 15.48 -5.51
N ILE A 78 -2.58 14.33 -6.08
CA ILE A 78 -2.24 13.12 -5.31
C ILE A 78 -1.07 13.40 -4.36
N VAL A 79 -0.01 14.08 -4.83
CA VAL A 79 1.11 14.47 -3.96
C VAL A 79 0.66 15.33 -2.77
N VAL A 80 -0.26 16.27 -2.98
CA VAL A 80 -0.82 17.06 -1.87
C VAL A 80 -1.57 16.16 -0.89
N GLY A 81 -2.41 15.25 -1.40
CA GLY A 81 -3.17 14.31 -0.58
C GLY A 81 -2.31 13.32 0.21
N GLU A 82 -1.16 12.94 -0.31
CA GLU A 82 -0.33 11.88 0.29
C GLU A 82 0.77 12.43 1.20
N GLU A 83 1.41 13.54 0.82
CA GLU A 83 2.52 14.14 1.59
C GLU A 83 2.06 15.16 2.63
N THR A 84 0.93 15.82 2.38
CA THR A 84 0.49 17.00 3.12
C THR A 84 -1.03 17.06 3.25
N ASP A 85 -1.68 15.93 3.54
CA ASP A 85 -3.13 15.89 3.76
C ASP A 85 -3.54 16.72 4.98
N GLU A 86 -4.82 17.02 5.08
CA GLU A 86 -5.41 17.64 6.27
C GLU A 86 -5.41 16.65 7.45
N HIS A 87 -4.88 17.08 8.59
CA HIS A 87 -4.93 16.30 9.82
C HIS A 87 -6.28 16.50 10.55
N PRO A 88 -6.93 15.45 11.10
CA PRO A 88 -8.21 15.58 11.81
C PRO A 88 -8.22 16.59 12.96
N GLY A 89 -7.08 16.74 13.64
CA GLY A 89 -6.87 17.70 14.73
C GLY A 89 -6.48 19.11 14.26
N GLY A 90 -6.50 19.38 12.95
CA GLY A 90 -6.00 20.59 12.33
C GLY A 90 -4.51 20.51 11.95
N GLY A 91 -4.11 21.30 10.95
CA GLY A 91 -2.76 21.25 10.36
C GLY A 91 -2.67 20.24 9.21
N PHE A 92 -1.43 19.87 8.85
CA PHE A 92 -1.15 18.94 7.75
C PHE A 92 -0.34 17.73 8.24
N ILE A 93 -0.54 16.59 7.61
CA ILE A 93 0.14 15.33 7.93
C ILE A 93 0.38 14.51 6.66
N SER A 94 1.48 13.75 6.61
CA SER A 94 1.67 12.75 5.56
C SER A 94 0.84 11.50 5.86
N HIS A 95 0.39 10.78 4.84
CA HIS A 95 -0.33 9.52 5.05
C HIS A 95 0.50 8.46 5.78
N LEU A 96 1.82 8.48 5.62
CA LEU A 96 2.72 7.64 6.41
C LEU A 96 2.71 8.01 7.90
N ASP A 97 2.80 9.30 8.23
CA ASP A 97 2.77 9.75 9.62
C ASP A 97 1.39 9.53 10.26
N LEU A 98 0.32 9.66 9.47
CA LEU A 98 -1.04 9.31 9.90
C LEU A 98 -1.14 7.81 10.22
N TYR A 99 -0.59 6.96 9.36
CA TYR A 99 -0.56 5.51 9.58
C TYR A 99 0.26 5.13 10.82
N LEU A 100 1.43 5.74 11.02
CA LEU A 100 2.26 5.55 12.21
C LEU A 100 1.56 6.05 13.48
N THR A 101 0.81 7.15 13.41
CA THR A 101 -0.01 7.63 14.52
C THR A 101 -1.09 6.60 14.88
N ALA A 102 -1.73 5.99 13.89
CA ALA A 102 -2.68 4.90 14.11
C ALA A 102 -2.00 3.65 14.70
N MET A 103 -0.78 3.31 14.28
CA MET A 103 0.00 2.22 14.88
C MET A 103 0.25 2.48 16.37
N ASP A 104 0.72 3.68 16.69
CA ASP A 104 1.04 4.09 18.06
C ASP A 104 -0.22 4.12 18.94
N GLU A 105 -1.36 4.59 18.41
CA GLU A 105 -2.66 4.65 19.11
C GLU A 105 -3.11 3.28 19.64
N ILE A 106 -2.97 2.24 18.81
CA ILE A 106 -3.43 0.90 19.17
C ILE A 106 -2.29 0.03 19.73
N GLY A 107 -1.05 0.52 19.75
CA GLY A 107 0.13 -0.20 20.26
C GLY A 107 0.68 -1.28 19.32
N ALA A 108 0.62 -1.08 18.00
CA ALA A 108 1.34 -1.91 17.02
C ALA A 108 2.84 -1.62 17.06
N ASP A 109 3.70 -2.62 16.85
CA ASP A 109 5.15 -2.43 16.88
C ASP A 109 5.67 -1.74 15.60
N SER A 110 5.76 -0.42 15.63
CA SER A 110 6.36 0.37 14.55
C SER A 110 7.90 0.41 14.58
N SER A 111 8.56 -0.22 15.56
CA SER A 111 10.01 -0.08 15.78
C SER A 111 10.84 -0.61 14.61
N VAL A 112 10.46 -1.75 14.03
CA VAL A 112 11.14 -2.35 12.86
C VAL A 112 11.10 -1.40 11.67
N PHE A 113 9.92 -0.88 11.36
CA PHE A 113 9.75 0.09 10.28
C PHE A 113 10.52 1.39 10.55
N ARG A 114 10.46 1.93 11.77
CA ARG A 114 11.20 3.16 12.14
C ARG A 114 12.71 2.99 12.02
N ARG A 115 13.27 1.81 12.37
CA ARG A 115 14.69 1.51 12.12
C ARG A 115 15.02 1.48 10.64
N PHE A 116 14.17 0.84 9.83
CA PHE A 116 14.32 0.82 8.38
C PHE A 116 14.30 2.25 7.81
N LEU A 117 13.30 3.07 8.16
CA LEU A 117 13.17 4.44 7.70
C LEU A 117 14.37 5.31 8.12
N ALA A 118 14.85 5.18 9.36
CA ALA A 118 16.04 5.87 9.83
C ALA A 118 17.30 5.50 9.02
N ALA A 119 17.44 4.23 8.60
CA ALA A 119 18.52 3.80 7.73
C ALA A 119 18.43 4.46 6.34
N ILE A 120 17.22 4.57 5.77
CA ILE A 120 16.98 5.26 4.49
C ILE A 120 17.31 6.75 4.62
N GLN A 121 16.88 7.42 5.69
CA GLN A 121 17.21 8.83 5.95
C GLN A 121 18.72 9.05 6.10
N ALA A 122 19.43 8.09 6.69
CA ALA A 122 20.89 8.08 6.79
C ALA A 122 21.60 7.72 5.48
N LYS A 123 20.86 7.57 4.37
CA LYS A 123 21.36 7.20 3.03
C LYS A 123 22.11 5.86 3.00
N VAL A 124 21.75 4.94 3.90
CA VAL A 124 22.22 3.56 3.81
C VAL A 124 21.71 2.96 2.50
N PRO A 125 22.55 2.24 1.72
CA PRO A 125 22.08 1.59 0.51
C PRO A 125 20.87 0.69 0.79
N LEU A 126 19.84 0.78 -0.05
CA LEU A 126 18.57 0.05 0.13
C LEU A 126 18.80 -1.45 0.40
N ALA A 127 19.65 -2.11 -0.39
CA ALA A 127 19.99 -3.52 -0.20
C ALA A 127 20.53 -3.83 1.21
N LYS A 128 21.22 -2.87 1.84
CA LYS A 128 21.71 -3.00 3.22
C LYS A 128 20.62 -2.67 4.25
N ALA A 129 19.79 -1.67 4.00
CA ALA A 129 18.65 -1.34 4.89
C ALA A 129 17.65 -2.50 4.98
N LEU A 130 17.46 -3.22 3.87
CA LEU A 130 16.59 -4.40 3.80
C LEU A 130 17.19 -5.66 4.46
N ASN A 131 18.44 -5.65 4.93
CA ASN A 131 19.04 -6.82 5.58
C ASN A 131 18.62 -7.01 7.05
N ASP A 132 17.83 -6.09 7.61
CA ASP A 132 17.20 -6.32 8.91
C ASP A 132 16.31 -7.57 8.83
N ARG A 133 16.56 -8.53 9.72
CA ARG A 133 15.88 -9.83 9.75
C ARG A 133 14.49 -9.73 10.37
N ASP A 134 14.22 -8.64 11.07
CA ASP A 134 12.94 -8.41 11.72
C ASP A 134 11.89 -7.86 10.73
N ILE A 135 12.32 -7.38 9.54
CA ILE A 135 11.39 -6.98 8.49
C ILE A 135 10.65 -8.23 8.01
N PRO A 136 9.30 -8.25 8.04
CA PRO A 136 8.54 -9.41 7.58
C PRO A 136 8.87 -9.75 6.12
N LEU A 137 9.10 -11.03 5.84
CA LEU A 137 9.56 -11.48 4.52
C LEU A 137 8.60 -11.04 3.41
N ALA A 138 7.29 -11.17 3.62
CA ALA A 138 6.28 -10.76 2.65
C ALA A 138 6.32 -9.25 2.37
N ALA A 139 6.44 -8.42 3.41
CA ALA A 139 6.60 -6.97 3.27
C ALA A 139 7.90 -6.61 2.53
N LYS A 140 9.00 -7.32 2.83
CA LYS A 140 10.29 -7.14 2.15
C LYS A 140 10.21 -7.49 0.66
N VAL A 141 9.58 -8.61 0.29
CA VAL A 141 9.43 -9.03 -1.11
C VAL A 141 8.58 -8.01 -1.88
N PHE A 142 7.44 -7.61 -1.31
CA PHE A 142 6.55 -6.60 -1.88
C PHE A 142 7.27 -5.27 -2.14
N MET A 143 8.01 -4.79 -1.13
CA MET A 143 8.78 -3.57 -1.23
C MET A 143 9.92 -3.66 -2.25
N CYS A 144 10.65 -4.79 -2.30
CA CYS A 144 11.69 -5.00 -3.31
C CYS A 144 11.13 -4.90 -4.74
N GLN A 145 9.99 -5.53 -5.01
CA GLN A 145 9.34 -5.48 -6.33
C GLN A 145 8.91 -4.06 -6.68
N THR A 146 8.27 -3.35 -5.74
CA THR A 146 7.85 -1.96 -5.92
C THR A 146 9.05 -1.04 -6.21
N LEU A 147 10.13 -1.17 -5.44
CA LEU A 147 11.32 -0.32 -5.59
C LEU A 147 12.10 -0.61 -6.86
N ASP A 148 12.19 -1.87 -7.29
CA ASP A 148 12.82 -2.25 -8.56
C ASP A 148 12.09 -1.58 -9.74
N VAL A 149 10.75 -1.69 -9.78
CA VAL A 149 9.95 -1.03 -10.81
C VAL A 149 10.07 0.49 -10.73
N ALA A 150 10.02 1.08 -9.52
CA ALA A 150 10.16 2.53 -9.36
C ALA A 150 11.54 3.06 -9.82
N GLN A 151 12.62 2.30 -9.62
CA GLN A 151 13.98 2.71 -9.94
C GLN A 151 14.40 2.37 -11.37
N HIS A 152 13.92 1.26 -11.92
CA HIS A 152 14.45 0.66 -13.15
C HIS A 152 13.37 0.39 -14.21
N GLY A 153 12.09 0.39 -13.83
CA GLY A 153 10.97 0.17 -14.73
C GLY A 153 10.73 1.34 -15.70
N SER A 154 10.06 1.02 -16.81
CA SER A 154 9.54 2.02 -17.74
C SER A 154 8.36 2.79 -17.13
N THR A 155 8.04 3.96 -17.70
CA THR A 155 6.95 4.80 -17.19
C THR A 155 5.61 4.07 -17.20
N GLU A 156 5.30 3.29 -18.25
CA GLU A 156 4.05 2.51 -18.29
C GLU A 156 4.01 1.39 -17.24
N ALA A 157 5.15 0.77 -16.90
CA ALA A 157 5.21 -0.22 -15.82
C ALA A 157 4.98 0.43 -14.44
N VAL A 158 5.59 1.59 -14.19
CA VAL A 158 5.40 2.34 -12.94
C VAL A 158 3.95 2.82 -12.81
N LEU A 159 3.36 3.35 -13.88
CA LEU A 159 1.94 3.75 -13.92
C LEU A 159 1.03 2.55 -13.66
N ALA A 160 1.38 1.37 -14.18
CA ALA A 160 0.60 0.16 -13.94
C ALA A 160 0.62 -0.25 -12.45
N TYR A 161 1.82 -0.25 -11.84
CA TYR A 161 1.98 -0.53 -10.42
C TYR A 161 1.20 0.47 -9.59
N PHE A 162 1.36 1.75 -9.86
CA PHE A 162 0.70 2.82 -9.12
C PHE A 162 -0.82 2.74 -9.25
N PHE A 163 -1.38 2.83 -10.46
CA PHE A 163 -2.83 2.93 -10.60
C PHE A 163 -3.56 1.61 -10.34
N PHE A 164 -3.13 0.50 -10.92
CA PHE A 164 -3.89 -0.75 -10.82
C PHE A 164 -3.48 -1.62 -9.63
N GLY A 165 -2.27 -1.42 -9.12
CA GLY A 165 -1.79 -2.15 -7.95
C GLY A 165 -2.00 -1.40 -6.64
N ARG A 166 -2.20 -0.07 -6.66
CA ARG A 166 -2.12 0.76 -5.46
C ARG A 166 -3.17 1.86 -5.30
N GLU A 167 -3.69 2.45 -6.38
CA GLU A 167 -4.69 3.52 -6.29
C GLU A 167 -6.11 2.94 -6.45
N ASP A 168 -6.39 2.35 -7.61
CA ASP A 168 -7.74 1.95 -8.03
C ASP A 168 -8.30 0.79 -7.20
N ILE A 169 -7.42 -0.05 -6.63
CA ILE A 169 -7.84 -1.17 -5.78
C ILE A 169 -8.11 -0.76 -4.33
N ILE A 170 -7.61 0.39 -3.87
CA ILE A 170 -7.63 0.74 -2.46
C ILE A 170 -9.05 0.96 -1.93
N PRO A 171 -9.94 1.73 -2.59
CA PRO A 171 -11.30 1.93 -2.11
C PRO A 171 -12.07 0.63 -1.89
N ASP A 172 -12.05 -0.27 -2.87
CA ASP A 172 -12.72 -1.57 -2.79
C ASP A 172 -12.07 -2.49 -1.74
N MET A 173 -10.74 -2.52 -1.69
CA MET A 173 -10.00 -3.34 -0.74
C MET A 173 -10.25 -2.89 0.70
N PHE A 174 -10.19 -1.59 0.98
CA PHE A 174 -10.44 -1.02 2.31
C PHE A 174 -11.92 -1.11 2.69
N GLY A 175 -12.85 -0.91 1.75
CA GLY A 175 -14.28 -1.11 1.98
C GLY A 175 -14.60 -2.56 2.38
N ARG A 176 -13.94 -3.54 1.74
CA ARG A 176 -14.06 -4.96 2.11
C ARG A 176 -13.42 -5.26 3.46
N LEU A 177 -12.24 -4.71 3.73
CA LEU A 177 -11.58 -4.85 5.03
C LEU A 177 -12.49 -4.36 6.16
N LEU A 178 -13.02 -3.14 6.05
CA LEU A 178 -13.91 -2.53 7.04
C LEU A 178 -15.22 -3.32 7.23
N SER A 179 -15.77 -3.91 6.16
CA SER A 179 -17.03 -4.66 6.22
C SER A 179 -16.90 -6.12 6.67
N GLN A 180 -15.70 -6.71 6.61
CA GLN A 180 -15.48 -8.13 6.90
C GLN A 180 -14.69 -8.41 8.17
N TRP A 181 -13.85 -7.48 8.64
CA TRP A 181 -13.17 -7.67 9.90
C TRP A 181 -14.14 -7.62 11.10
N SER A 182 -13.76 -8.18 12.23
CA SER A 182 -14.64 -8.23 13.43
C SER A 182 -14.30 -7.18 14.50
N VAL A 183 -13.48 -6.18 14.17
CA VAL A 183 -13.00 -5.15 15.11
C VAL A 183 -13.90 -3.93 15.06
N SER A 184 -14.24 -3.35 16.21
CA SER A 184 -15.05 -2.12 16.26
C SER A 184 -14.23 -0.93 15.78
N GLU A 185 -14.83 -0.04 14.98
CA GLU A 185 -14.22 1.24 14.61
C GLU A 185 -13.75 2.05 15.83
N THR A 186 -14.41 1.91 16.98
CA THR A 186 -14.03 2.62 18.22
C THR A 186 -12.77 2.06 18.88
N GLU A 187 -12.35 0.83 18.53
CA GLU A 187 -11.12 0.22 19.02
C GLU A 187 -9.90 0.62 18.18
N VAL A 188 -10.11 1.10 16.95
CA VAL A 188 -9.07 1.46 15.98
C VAL A 188 -9.36 2.80 15.26
N PRO A 189 -9.76 3.87 15.97
CA PRO A 189 -10.40 5.04 15.36
C PRO A 189 -9.52 5.77 14.35
N MET A 190 -8.22 5.92 14.60
CA MET A 190 -7.32 6.59 13.64
C MET A 190 -7.09 5.76 12.39
N LEU A 191 -7.01 4.43 12.51
CA LEU A 191 -6.95 3.54 11.34
C LEU A 191 -8.26 3.58 10.56
N THR A 192 -9.42 3.58 11.23
CA THR A 192 -10.71 3.73 10.56
C THR A 192 -10.78 5.05 9.79
N TYR A 193 -10.32 6.15 10.38
CA TYR A 193 -10.22 7.44 9.68
C TYR A 193 -9.32 7.32 8.44
N TYR A 194 -8.11 6.78 8.59
CA TYR A 194 -7.18 6.55 7.48
C TYR A 194 -7.82 5.76 6.33
N LEU A 195 -8.48 4.63 6.63
CA LEU A 195 -9.12 3.78 5.62
C LEU A 195 -10.29 4.49 4.92
N LYS A 196 -11.14 5.20 5.66
CA LYS A 196 -12.26 5.96 5.10
C LYS A 196 -11.78 7.13 4.23
N ARG A 197 -10.70 7.80 4.65
CA ARG A 197 -10.10 8.91 3.89
C ARG A 197 -9.66 8.46 2.50
N HIS A 198 -9.03 7.29 2.36
CA HIS A 198 -8.66 6.73 1.06
C HIS A 198 -9.86 6.31 0.21
N ILE A 199 -10.91 5.75 0.83
CA ILE A 199 -12.15 5.40 0.11
C ILE A 199 -12.77 6.67 -0.50
N GLU A 200 -12.81 7.77 0.25
CA GLU A 200 -13.38 9.05 -0.20
C GLU A 200 -12.51 9.74 -1.26
N MET A 201 -11.19 9.80 -1.05
CA MET A 201 -10.27 10.51 -1.95
C MET A 201 -10.03 9.76 -3.27
N ASP A 202 -9.76 8.46 -3.18
CA ASP A 202 -9.30 7.68 -4.34
C ASP A 202 -10.49 7.18 -5.19
N GLY A 203 -11.69 7.08 -4.58
CA GLY A 203 -12.90 6.55 -5.22
C GLY A 203 -13.58 7.50 -6.21
N ASP A 204 -13.63 8.80 -5.94
CA ASP A 204 -14.48 9.73 -6.71
C ASP A 204 -13.73 10.51 -7.80
N GLU A 205 -12.45 10.87 -7.60
CA GLU A 205 -11.75 11.78 -8.53
C GLU A 205 -10.55 11.14 -9.26
N HIS A 206 -9.78 10.28 -8.60
CA HIS A 206 -8.50 9.81 -9.14
C HIS A 206 -8.63 8.64 -10.14
N GLY A 207 -9.52 7.67 -9.90
CA GLY A 207 -9.68 6.50 -10.79
C GLY A 207 -10.03 6.86 -12.25
N PRO A 208 -11.09 7.63 -12.53
CA PRO A 208 -11.40 8.07 -13.89
C PRO A 208 -10.35 8.98 -14.52
N ALA A 209 -9.62 9.76 -13.71
CA ALA A 209 -8.53 10.62 -14.17
C ALA A 209 -7.29 9.82 -14.56
N ALA A 210 -6.95 8.75 -13.83
CA ALA A 210 -5.87 7.83 -14.12
C ALA A 210 -5.99 7.20 -15.51
N LYS A 211 -7.19 6.70 -15.87
CA LYS A 211 -7.45 6.08 -17.17
C LYS A 211 -7.24 7.06 -18.33
N ARG A 212 -7.57 8.34 -18.14
CA ARG A 212 -7.30 9.39 -19.15
C ARG A 212 -5.80 9.61 -19.35
N ILE A 213 -5.02 9.68 -18.26
CA ILE A 213 -3.57 9.84 -18.30
C ILE A 213 -2.89 8.68 -19.02
N ILE A 214 -3.31 7.46 -18.69
CA ILE A 214 -2.78 6.25 -19.33
C ILE A 214 -3.03 6.28 -20.84
N GLY A 215 -4.22 6.71 -21.27
CA GLY A 215 -4.54 6.86 -22.70
C GLY A 215 -3.67 7.89 -23.44
N GLU A 216 -3.13 8.88 -22.74
CA GLU A 216 -2.21 9.88 -23.34
C GLU A 216 -0.76 9.37 -23.43
N ILE A 217 -0.32 8.57 -22.46
CA ILE A 217 1.09 8.17 -22.32
C ILE A 217 1.36 6.83 -23.03
N VAL A 218 0.42 5.89 -22.91
CA VAL A 218 0.56 4.52 -23.40
C VAL A 218 -0.13 4.42 -24.75
N THR A 219 0.64 4.53 -25.82
CA THR A 219 0.10 4.77 -27.18
C THR A 219 0.41 3.66 -28.18
N THR A 220 1.36 2.78 -27.87
CA THR A 220 1.74 1.65 -28.74
C THR A 220 1.20 0.31 -28.21
N PRO A 221 0.93 -0.67 -29.09
CA PRO A 221 0.50 -2.01 -28.68
C PRO A 221 1.49 -2.69 -27.71
N GLU A 222 2.79 -2.46 -27.90
CA GLU A 222 3.84 -3.01 -27.03
C GLU A 222 3.77 -2.42 -25.62
N GLN A 223 3.57 -1.10 -25.52
CA GLN A 223 3.37 -0.44 -24.21
C GLN A 223 2.06 -0.88 -23.54
N HIS A 224 0.98 -1.05 -24.32
CA HIS A 224 -0.29 -1.59 -23.79
C HIS A 224 -0.10 -2.97 -23.18
N GLN A 225 0.58 -3.88 -23.89
CA GLN A 225 0.87 -5.22 -23.39
C GLN A 225 1.74 -5.18 -22.14
N HIS A 226 2.80 -4.36 -22.16
CA HIS A 226 3.70 -4.24 -21.01
C HIS A 226 2.99 -3.67 -19.77
N MET A 227 2.07 -2.71 -19.94
CA MET A 227 1.24 -2.19 -18.87
C MET A 227 0.29 -3.25 -18.30
N ILE A 228 -0.34 -4.07 -19.16
CA ILE A 228 -1.20 -5.18 -18.72
C ILE A 228 -0.38 -6.16 -17.85
N ASP A 229 0.79 -6.58 -18.34
CA ASP A 229 1.62 -7.55 -17.63
C ASP A 229 2.14 -6.98 -16.29
N SER A 230 2.48 -5.69 -16.27
CA SER A 230 2.89 -4.97 -15.06
C SER A 230 1.74 -4.83 -14.05
N ALA A 231 0.53 -4.53 -14.51
CA ALA A 231 -0.65 -4.42 -13.65
C ALA A 231 -0.98 -5.76 -12.97
N LYS A 232 -0.94 -6.86 -13.73
CA LYS A 232 -1.09 -8.22 -13.17
C LYS A 232 -0.04 -8.52 -12.12
N THR A 233 1.22 -8.20 -12.42
CA THR A 233 2.32 -8.43 -11.48
C THR A 233 2.14 -7.60 -10.20
N ALA A 234 1.70 -6.36 -10.31
CA ALA A 234 1.42 -5.49 -9.16
C ALA A 234 0.29 -6.03 -8.26
N ILE A 235 -0.81 -6.50 -8.86
CA ILE A 235 -1.93 -7.07 -8.11
C ILE A 235 -1.51 -8.39 -7.43
N ASN A 236 -0.79 -9.26 -8.15
CA ASN A 236 -0.27 -10.51 -7.57
C ASN A 236 0.72 -10.25 -6.44
N SER A 237 1.60 -9.26 -6.57
CA SER A 237 2.49 -8.82 -5.49
C SER A 237 1.71 -8.44 -4.22
N ARG A 238 0.59 -7.72 -4.39
CA ARG A 238 -0.30 -7.37 -3.27
C ARG A 238 -0.95 -8.61 -2.65
N ILE A 239 -1.38 -9.57 -3.47
CA ILE A 239 -1.93 -10.85 -3.00
C ILE A 239 -0.86 -11.59 -2.18
N ASP A 240 0.38 -11.68 -2.66
CA ASP A 240 1.48 -12.33 -1.94
C ASP A 240 1.77 -11.67 -0.58
N LEU A 241 1.65 -10.34 -0.50
CA LEU A 241 1.73 -9.62 0.78
C LEU A 241 0.62 -10.09 1.74
N TRP A 242 -0.62 -10.17 1.26
CA TRP A 242 -1.77 -10.60 2.05
C TRP A 242 -1.71 -12.07 2.45
N ASP A 243 -1.22 -12.94 1.57
CA ASP A 243 -0.93 -14.33 1.90
C ASP A 243 0.09 -14.42 3.04
N GLY A 244 1.14 -13.59 2.99
CA GLY A 244 2.14 -13.51 4.05
C GLY A 244 1.57 -13.08 5.41
N VAL A 245 0.72 -12.05 5.43
CA VAL A 245 0.04 -11.61 6.67
C VAL A 245 -0.90 -12.70 7.18
N HIS A 246 -1.70 -13.28 6.29
CA HIS A 246 -2.68 -14.30 6.66
C HIS A 246 -2.01 -15.56 7.21
N HIS A 247 -0.93 -16.02 6.59
CA HIS A 247 -0.14 -17.14 7.07
C HIS A 247 0.41 -16.88 8.48
N PHE A 248 0.98 -15.69 8.73
CA PHE A 248 1.50 -15.33 10.03
C PHE A 248 0.40 -15.33 11.12
N LEU A 249 -0.80 -14.81 10.81
CA LEU A 249 -1.95 -14.86 11.71
C LEU A 249 -2.37 -16.31 12.05
N GLN A 250 -2.38 -17.20 11.05
CA GLN A 250 -2.72 -18.61 11.25
C GLN A 250 -1.71 -19.34 12.15
N GLU A 251 -0.41 -19.11 11.95
CA GLU A 251 0.63 -19.69 12.79
C GLU A 251 0.51 -19.20 14.24
N LYS A 252 0.28 -17.90 14.46
CA LYS A 252 0.08 -17.31 15.79
C LYS A 252 -1.12 -17.91 16.52
N ALA A 253 -2.21 -18.16 15.81
CA ALA A 253 -3.40 -18.82 16.36
C ALA A 253 -3.11 -20.26 16.80
N GLN A 254 -2.41 -21.05 15.97
CA GLN A 254 -2.03 -22.43 16.29
C GLN A 254 -1.14 -22.53 17.54
N HIS A 255 -0.13 -21.67 17.65
CA HIS A 255 0.78 -21.63 18.80
C HIS A 255 0.07 -21.22 20.11
N THR A 256 -0.99 -20.41 20.01
CA THR A 256 -1.81 -20.02 21.17
C THR A 256 -2.67 -21.18 21.65
N THR A 257 -3.20 -22.01 20.73
CA THR A 257 -4.00 -23.19 21.07
C THR A 257 -3.20 -24.37 21.62
N GLU A 258 -1.90 -24.48 21.32
CA GLU A 258 -1.04 -25.59 21.75
C GLU A 258 -0.36 -25.40 23.12
N ARG A 259 -0.46 -24.22 23.77
CA ARG A 259 0.07 -24.03 25.13
C ARG A 259 -0.75 -24.82 26.15
N PRO A 260 -0.19 -25.81 26.87
CA PRO A 260 -0.95 -26.57 27.87
C PRO A 260 -1.29 -25.67 29.05
N VAL A 261 -2.59 -25.62 29.40
CA VAL A 261 -3.07 -25.02 30.65
C VAL A 261 -2.34 -25.72 31.79
N ARG A 262 -1.37 -25.04 32.42
CA ARG A 262 -0.76 -25.51 33.68
C ARG A 262 -1.90 -25.61 34.71
N ARG A 263 -2.42 -26.82 34.94
CA ARG A 263 -3.24 -27.10 36.11
C ARG A 263 -2.37 -26.80 37.33
N VAL A 264 -2.72 -25.73 38.04
CA VAL A 264 -2.21 -25.46 39.38
C VAL A 264 -2.71 -26.60 40.26
N ALA A 265 -1.84 -27.56 40.53
CA ALA A 265 -2.10 -28.59 41.51
C ALA A 265 -2.05 -27.92 42.89
N HIS A 266 -3.21 -27.55 43.42
CA HIS A 266 -3.36 -27.30 44.85
C HIS A 266 -3.06 -28.61 45.57
N SER A 267 -1.92 -28.64 46.26
CA SER A 267 -1.60 -29.66 47.25
C SER A 267 -1.82 -29.03 48.62
N PHE A 268 -2.57 -29.75 49.46
CA PHE A 268 -3.03 -29.40 50.81
C PHE A 268 -1.90 -29.02 51.77
#